data_AF-A0A4S2AAZ5-F1
#
_entry.id   AF-A0A4S2AAZ5-F1
#
_cell.length_a   1.000
_cell.length_b   1.000
_cell.length_c   1.000
_cell.angle_alpha   90.00
_cell.angle_beta   90.00
_cell.angle_gamma   90.00
#
_symmetry.space_group_name_H-M   'P 1'
#
loop_
_entity.id
_entity.type
_entity.pdbx_description
1 polymer ?
#
loop_
_entity_poly.entity_id
_entity_poly.type
_entity_poly.pdbx_seq_one_letter_code
_entity_poly.pdbx_strand_id
1 'polypeptide(L)'
;MTYKEAQSYLNRIKEFAIGASVRGRIIEHLSIGPTDWEEMTGFMNLRIRKGEEAALMEYDSLGKSLSVYGVSVKDSGGIPHWEMTIMDSWELTLTN
;
A
#
# COMPACT_ATOMS: atom_id res chain seq x y z
N MET A 1 -8.95 -0.04 -7.33
CA MET A 1 -9.68 1.18 -6.89
C MET A 1 -9.18 2.37 -7.68
N THR A 2 -10.01 3.41 -7.85
CA THR A 2 -9.55 4.75 -8.24
C THR A 2 -8.71 5.38 -7.14
N TYR A 3 -7.99 6.46 -7.44
CA TYR A 3 -7.18 7.17 -6.43
C TYR A 3 -8.04 7.68 -5.27
N LYS A 4 -9.22 8.24 -5.56
CA LYS A 4 -10.15 8.73 -4.52
C LYS A 4 -10.67 7.60 -3.63
N GLU A 5 -11.03 6.46 -4.22
CA GLU A 5 -11.49 5.29 -3.48
C GLU A 5 -10.36 4.75 -2.58
N ALA A 6 -9.15 4.58 -3.12
CA ALA A 6 -8.00 4.10 -2.37
C ALA A 6 -7.63 5.06 -1.23
N GLN A 7 -7.67 6.37 -1.46
CA GLN A 7 -7.40 7.39 -0.44
C GLN A 7 -8.48 7.39 0.66
N SER A 8 -9.76 7.29 0.27
CA SER A 8 -10.86 7.16 1.22
C SER A 8 -10.72 5.90 2.08
N TYR A 9 -10.39 4.77 1.45
CA TYR A 9 -10.20 3.50 2.13
C TYR A 9 -9.00 3.52 3.08
N LEU A 10 -7.85 4.03 2.64
CA LEU A 10 -6.66 4.19 3.47
C LEU A 10 -6.98 5.01 4.72
N ASN A 11 -7.65 6.15 4.56
CA ASN A 11 -8.04 7.01 5.69
C ASN A 11 -8.97 6.31 6.68
N ARG A 12 -9.85 5.43 6.19
CA ARG A 12 -10.78 4.65 7.01
C ARG A 12 -10.07 3.60 7.85
N ILE A 13 -9.06 2.92 7.30
CA ILE A 13 -8.39 1.81 7.98
C ILE A 13 -7.15 2.21 8.78
N LYS A 14 -6.55 3.40 8.53
CA LYS A 14 -5.24 3.78 9.08
C LYS A 14 -5.11 3.63 10.59
N GLU A 15 -6.13 4.01 11.35
CA GLU A 15 -6.09 4.00 12.82
C GLU A 15 -6.19 2.59 13.40
N PHE A 16 -6.72 1.65 12.62
CA PHE A 16 -6.90 0.25 13.03
C PHE A 16 -5.80 -0.65 12.49
N ALA A 17 -5.34 -0.39 11.27
CA ALA A 17 -4.38 -1.24 10.57
C ALA A 17 -2.94 -1.00 11.06
N ILE A 18 -2.55 0.24 11.36
CA ILE A 18 -1.22 0.54 11.86
C ILE A 18 -1.08 -0.02 13.29
N GLY A 19 -0.05 -0.82 13.52
CA GLY A 19 0.20 -1.52 14.78
C GLY A 19 -0.49 -2.89 14.89
N ALA A 20 -1.40 -3.22 13.98
CA ALA A 20 -2.05 -4.52 13.98
C ALA A 20 -1.17 -5.60 13.33
N SER A 21 -1.36 -6.84 13.81
CA SER A 21 -0.70 -8.01 13.23
C SER A 21 -1.52 -8.57 12.08
N VAL A 22 -0.98 -8.55 10.86
CA VAL A 22 -1.56 -9.17 9.67
C VAL A 22 -0.64 -10.28 9.22
N ARG A 23 -1.15 -11.52 9.17
CA ARG A 23 -0.36 -12.71 8.79
C ARG A 23 0.97 -12.81 9.58
N GLY A 24 0.90 -12.53 10.87
CA GLY A 24 2.03 -12.59 11.80
C GLY A 24 3.01 -11.42 11.73
N ARG A 25 2.68 -10.33 11.01
CA ARG A 25 3.55 -9.16 10.86
C ARG A 25 2.85 -7.89 11.30
N ILE A 26 3.56 -7.05 12.06
CA ILE A 26 3.03 -5.75 12.47
C ILE A 26 3.09 -4.80 11.28
N ILE A 27 1.96 -4.21 10.93
CA ILE A 27 1.90 -3.17 9.91
C ILE A 27 2.40 -1.86 10.53
N GLU A 28 3.44 -1.28 9.95
CA GLU A 28 4.05 -0.03 10.42
C GLU A 28 3.54 1.18 9.61
N HIS A 29 3.30 0.98 8.31
CA HIS A 29 2.85 2.03 7.42
C HIS A 29 1.79 1.53 6.43
N LEU A 30 1.00 2.46 5.91
CA LEU A 30 0.11 2.21 4.77
C LEU A 30 0.60 3.00 3.56
N SER A 31 0.48 2.41 2.39
CA SER A 31 0.83 3.03 1.10
C SER A 31 -0.25 2.73 0.07
N ILE A 32 -0.40 3.61 -0.92
CA ILE A 32 -1.18 3.32 -2.12
C ILE A 32 -0.20 3.02 -3.26
N GLY A 33 -0.53 2.04 -4.08
CA GLY A 33 0.25 1.70 -5.27
C GLY A 33 -0.60 1.00 -6.34
N PRO A 34 -0.03 0.70 -7.51
CA PRO A 34 -0.70 -0.07 -8.54
C PRO A 34 -1.11 -1.44 -8.01
N THR A 35 -2.32 -1.89 -8.36
CA THR A 35 -2.77 -3.25 -8.05
C THR A 35 -1.92 -4.30 -8.79
N ASP A 36 -1.52 -3.99 -10.03
CA ASP A 36 -0.65 -4.84 -10.83
C ASP A 36 0.82 -4.66 -10.42
N TRP A 37 1.43 -5.75 -9.95
CA TRP A 37 2.80 -5.76 -9.47
C TRP A 37 3.82 -5.52 -10.59
N GLU A 38 3.51 -5.90 -11.83
CA GLU A 38 4.39 -5.67 -12.98
C GLU A 38 4.59 -4.17 -13.22
N GLU A 39 3.61 -3.34 -12.83
CA GLU A 39 3.67 -1.88 -12.97
C GLU A 39 4.40 -1.18 -11.82
N MET A 40 4.67 -1.88 -10.72
CA MET A 40 5.23 -1.29 -9.49
C MET A 40 6.58 -0.60 -9.76
N THR A 41 7.44 -1.19 -10.59
CA THR A 41 8.73 -0.58 -10.97
C THR A 41 8.52 0.76 -11.69
N GLY A 42 7.59 0.80 -12.64
CA GLY A 42 7.26 2.03 -13.37
C GLY A 42 6.68 3.09 -12.46
N PHE A 43 5.77 2.70 -11.56
CA PHE A 43 5.18 3.57 -10.57
C PHE A 43 6.22 4.16 -9.61
N MET A 44 7.13 3.35 -9.08
CA MET A 44 8.18 3.83 -8.16
C MET A 44 9.11 4.84 -8.85
N ASN A 45 9.48 4.60 -10.11
CA ASN A 45 10.25 5.56 -10.89
C ASN A 45 9.49 6.88 -11.10
N LEU A 46 8.18 6.81 -11.37
CA LEU A 46 7.34 7.98 -11.52
C LEU A 46 7.23 8.77 -10.19
N ARG A 47 7.01 8.06 -9.09
CA ARG A 47 6.97 8.62 -7.73
C ARG A 47 8.26 9.33 -7.35
N ILE A 48 9.42 8.76 -7.67
CA ILE A 48 10.73 9.40 -7.43
C ILE A 48 10.85 10.70 -8.24
N ARG A 49 10.35 10.72 -9.48
CA ARG A 49 10.48 11.87 -10.38
C ARG A 49 9.49 13.00 -10.12
N LYS A 50 8.25 12.67 -9.74
CA LYS A 50 7.12 13.62 -9.67
C LYS A 50 6.54 13.79 -8.28
N GLY A 51 6.91 12.94 -7.33
CA GLY A 51 6.26 12.82 -6.03
C GLY A 51 5.11 11.79 -6.05
N GLU A 52 4.67 11.41 -4.86
CA GLU A 52 3.69 10.34 -4.65
C GLU A 52 2.30 10.69 -5.17
N GLU A 53 1.77 11.85 -4.79
CA GLU A 53 0.43 12.27 -5.18
C GLU A 53 0.31 12.39 -6.70
N ALA A 54 1.29 13.01 -7.36
CA ALA A 54 1.31 13.14 -8.81
C ALA A 54 1.39 11.78 -9.51
N ALA A 55 2.18 10.83 -9.00
CA ALA A 55 2.27 9.49 -9.57
C ALA A 55 0.96 8.71 -9.45
N LEU A 56 0.28 8.82 -8.30
CA LEU A 56 -1.01 8.18 -8.07
C LEU A 56 -2.12 8.77 -8.95
N MET A 57 -2.18 10.10 -9.08
CA MET A 57 -3.13 10.78 -9.97
C MET A 57 -2.90 10.41 -11.43
N GLU A 58 -1.64 10.31 -11.87
CA GLU A 58 -1.31 9.91 -13.24
C GLU A 58 -1.77 8.48 -13.53
N TYR A 59 -1.52 7.53 -12.62
CA TYR A 59 -2.01 6.15 -12.77
C TYR A 59 -3.54 6.09 -12.83
N ASP A 60 -4.23 6.82 -11.94
CA ASP A 60 -5.69 6.90 -11.93
C ASP A 60 -6.24 7.49 -13.25
N SER A 61 -5.62 8.56 -13.76
CA SER A 61 -6.02 9.18 -15.03
C SER A 61 -5.79 8.29 -16.25
N LEU A 62 -4.84 7.34 -16.17
CA LEU A 62 -4.61 6.31 -17.18
C LEU A 62 -5.58 5.12 -17.03
N GLY A 63 -6.51 5.16 -16.07
CA GLY A 63 -7.48 4.10 -15.79
C GLY A 63 -6.87 2.87 -15.10
N LYS A 64 -5.68 3.01 -14.52
CA LYS A 64 -5.00 1.90 -13.83
C LYS A 64 -5.56 1.73 -12.42
N SER A 65 -5.75 0.48 -12.00
CA SER A 65 -6.25 0.19 -10.67
C SER A 65 -5.15 0.39 -9.61
N LEU A 66 -5.55 1.00 -8.49
CA LEU A 66 -4.76 1.15 -7.29
C LEU A 66 -5.26 0.25 -6.16
N SER A 67 -4.34 -0.10 -5.27
CA SER A 67 -4.57 -0.89 -4.05
C SER A 67 -3.93 -0.22 -2.84
N VAL A 68 -4.47 -0.49 -1.65
CA VAL A 68 -3.87 -0.10 -0.37
C VAL A 68 -3.01 -1.24 0.14
N TYR A 69 -1.77 -0.92 0.48
CA TYR A 69 -0.78 -1.85 0.98
C TYR A 69 -0.43 -1.51 2.42
N GLY A 70 -0.35 -2.54 3.25
CA GLY A 70 0.28 -2.51 4.57
C GLY A 70 1.74 -2.87 4.43
N VAL A 71 2.61 -2.07 5.02
CA VAL A 71 4.05 -2.22 4.97
C VAL A 71 4.54 -2.63 6.34
N SER A 72 5.22 -3.77 6.42
CA SER A 72 5.86 -4.27 7.63
C SER A 72 7.36 -4.35 7.45
N VAL A 73 8.13 -4.05 8.50
CA VAL A 73 9.59 -4.19 8.48
C VAL A 73 9.98 -5.36 9.35
N LYS A 74 10.81 -6.25 8.81
CA LYS A 74 11.44 -7.32 9.57
C LYS A 74 12.93 -7.02 9.68
N ASP A 75 13.41 -6.76 10.88
CA ASP A 75 14.85 -6.71 11.14
C ASP A 75 15.39 -8.14 11.17
N SER A 76 16.17 -8.50 10.15
CA SER A 76 16.81 -9.81 10.04
C SER A 76 18.33 -9.65 10.16
N GLY A 77 18.79 -9.24 11.34
CA GLY A 77 20.22 -9.13 11.64
C GLY A 77 20.87 -7.86 11.08
N GLY A 78 20.16 -6.73 11.12
CA GLY A 78 20.67 -5.41 10.73
C GLY A 78 20.33 -5.00 9.30
N ILE A 79 19.70 -5.87 8.51
CA ILE A 79 19.16 -5.52 7.19
C ILE A 79 17.63 -5.48 7.29
N PRO A 80 16.99 -4.33 7.08
CA PRO A 80 15.55 -4.22 7.12
C PRO A 80 14.95 -4.90 5.87
N HIS A 81 14.10 -5.89 6.09
CA HIS A 81 13.29 -6.51 5.04
C HIS A 81 11.90 -5.90 5.05
N TRP A 82 11.57 -5.18 3.97
CA TRP A 82 10.27 -4.55 3.80
C TRP A 82 9.33 -5.50 3.07
N GLU A 83 8.19 -5.79 3.68
CA GLU A 83 7.14 -6.60 3.06
C GLU A 83 5.87 -5.76 2.86
N MET A 84 5.26 -5.92 1.70
CA MET A 84 3.99 -5.28 1.35
C MET A 84 2.87 -6.32 1.32
N THR A 85 1.80 -6.06 2.05
CA THR A 85 0.58 -6.89 2.09
C THR A 85 -0.58 -6.11 1.52
N ILE A 86 -1.38 -6.72 0.63
CA ILE A 86 -2.60 -6.09 0.10
C ILE A 86 -3.64 -6.00 1.24
N MET A 87 -4.18 -4.79 1.45
CA MET A 87 -5.10 -4.46 2.55
C MET A 87 -6.51 -4.15 2.06
N ASP A 88 -6.80 -4.28 0.77
CA ASP A 88 -8.09 -3.94 0.14
C ASP A 88 -9.29 -4.66 0.79
N SER A 89 -9.05 -5.73 1.55
CA SER A 89 -10.06 -6.46 2.32
C SER A 89 -9.67 -6.60 3.80
N TRP A 90 -9.21 -5.51 4.42
CA TRP A 90 -8.84 -5.43 5.83
C TRP A 90 -9.85 -6.11 6.77
N GLU A 91 -11.14 -5.90 6.56
CA GLU A 91 -12.21 -6.47 7.37
C GLU A 91 -12.21 -8.01 7.35
N LEU A 92 -11.79 -8.63 6.23
CA LEU A 92 -11.66 -10.09 6.09
C LEU A 92 -10.35 -10.61 6.69
N THR A 93 -9.34 -9.76 6.87
CA THR A 93 -8.05 -10.15 7.49
C THR A 93 -8.12 -10.29 9.02
N LEU A 94 -9.19 -9.81 9.67
CA LEU A 94 -9.41 -9.96 11.11
C LEU A 94 -10.11 -11.28 11.50
N THR A 95 -10.71 -11.97 10.53
CA THR A 95 -11.53 -13.18 10.73
C THR A 95 -10.81 -14.51 10.50
N ASN A 96 -9.50 -14.49 10.17
CA ASN A 96 -8.64 -15.66 10.01
C ASN A 96 -7.45 -15.60 10.97
#